data_AF-B1X0B9-F1
#
_entry.id   AF-B1X0B9-F1
#
_cell.length_a   1.000
_cell.length_b   1.000
_cell.length_c   1.000
_cell.angle_alpha   90.00
_cell.angle_beta   90.00
_cell.angle_gamma   90.00
#
_symmetry.space_group_name_H-M   'P 1'
#
loop_
_entity.id
_entity.type
_entity.pdbx_description
1 polymer ?
#
loop_
_entity_poly.entity_id
_entity_poly.type
_entity_poly.pdbx_seq_one_letter_code
_entity_poly.pdbx_strand_id
1 'polypeptide(L)'
;MAHTQEKITYPHLPLAVYRELAAHLRQIEGVTIALIPQQSQQFNYDQSQIDHLEIGYPSSLSSLEKQRLLDILDYYAQIHSPYTREVQESVPS
;
A
#
# COMPACT_ATOMS: atom_id res chain seq x y z
N MET A 1 -10.51 -17.17 8.11
CA MET A 1 -9.26 -17.55 7.39
C MET A 1 -8.20 -16.56 7.80
N ALA A 2 -6.91 -16.94 7.83
CA ALA A 2 -5.85 -16.00 8.17
C ALA A 2 -5.70 -14.95 7.07
N HIS A 3 -5.59 -13.68 7.47
CA HIS A 3 -5.41 -12.56 6.56
C HIS A 3 -4.21 -11.72 7.00
N THR A 4 -3.48 -11.23 6.01
CA THR A 4 -2.40 -10.26 6.22
C THR A 4 -2.95 -8.88 5.86
N GLN A 5 -2.72 -7.92 6.76
CA GLN A 5 -2.90 -6.50 6.50
C GLN A 5 -1.56 -5.80 6.57
N GLU A 6 -1.35 -4.85 5.67
CA GLU A 6 -0.14 -4.05 5.62
C GLU A 6 -0.47 -2.59 5.46
N LYS A 7 0.28 -1.76 6.16
CA LYS A 7 0.31 -0.33 5.92
C LYS A 7 1.58 0.02 5.16
N ILE A 8 1.41 0.67 4.00
CA ILE A 8 2.50 1.17 3.17
C ILE A 8 2.44 2.69 3.13
N THR A 9 3.52 3.34 3.56
CA THR A 9 3.61 4.81 3.61
C THR A 9 4.77 5.30 2.76
N TYR A 10 4.47 6.15 1.79
CA TYR A 10 5.47 6.92 1.04
C TYR A 10 5.44 8.38 1.53
N PRO A 11 6.54 8.93 2.08
CA PRO A 11 6.53 10.24 2.73
C PRO A 11 6.10 11.42 1.84
N HIS A 12 6.42 11.39 0.54
CA HIS A 12 6.23 12.52 -0.39
C HIS A 12 5.59 12.09 -1.71
N LEU A 13 4.86 10.96 -1.72
CA LEU A 13 4.24 10.47 -2.95
C LEU A 13 3.00 11.30 -3.29
N PRO A 14 2.91 11.92 -4.48
CA PRO A 14 1.76 12.76 -4.83
C PRO A 14 0.43 11.98 -4.84
N LEU A 15 -0.68 12.67 -4.56
CA LEU A 15 -2.04 12.08 -4.57
C LEU A 15 -2.36 11.28 -5.85
N ALA A 16 -2.02 11.85 -7.02
CA ALA A 16 -2.27 11.18 -8.30
C ALA A 16 -1.51 9.86 -8.40
N VAL A 17 -0.26 9.84 -7.91
CA VAL A 17 0.60 8.65 -7.93
C VAL A 17 0.11 7.61 -6.94
N TYR A 18 -0.37 7.99 -5.75
CA TYR A 18 -1.05 7.07 -4.83
C TYR A 18 -2.26 6.39 -5.48
N ARG A 19 -3.06 7.13 -6.25
CA ARG A 19 -4.23 6.58 -6.95
C ARG A 19 -3.83 5.62 -8.07
N GLU A 20 -2.76 5.94 -8.80
CA GLU A 20 -2.20 5.08 -9.84
C GLU A 20 -1.64 3.78 -9.25
N LEU A 21 -0.80 3.89 -8.21
CA LEU A 21 -0.27 2.74 -7.47
C LEU A 21 -1.40 1.84 -6.95
N ALA A 22 -2.43 2.42 -6.34
CA ALA A 22 -3.60 1.67 -5.89
C ALA A 22 -4.33 0.96 -7.05
N ALA A 23 -4.40 1.58 -8.23
CA ALA A 23 -5.01 0.98 -9.41
C ALA A 23 -4.21 -0.23 -9.92
N HIS A 24 -2.87 -0.16 -9.92
CA HIS A 24 -2.02 -1.30 -10.29
C HIS A 24 -2.09 -2.44 -9.29
N LEU A 25 -2.03 -2.14 -7.99
CA LEU A 25 -2.11 -3.16 -6.94
C LEU A 25 -3.45 -3.90 -6.93
N ARG A 26 -4.56 -3.22 -7.25
CA ARG A 26 -5.90 -3.85 -7.38
C ARG A 26 -6.03 -4.86 -8.52
N GLN A 27 -5.05 -4.93 -9.43
CA GLN A 27 -5.05 -5.92 -10.50
C GLN A 27 -4.51 -7.29 -10.06
N ILE A 28 -3.96 -7.38 -8.85
CA ILE A 28 -3.48 -8.64 -8.26
C ILE A 28 -4.68 -9.35 -7.62
N GLU A 29 -4.90 -10.62 -7.97
CA GLU A 29 -6.06 -11.36 -7.49
C GLU A 29 -5.97 -11.56 -5.96
N GLY A 30 -7.10 -11.42 -5.26
CA GLY A 30 -7.15 -11.57 -3.80
C GLY A 30 -6.49 -10.43 -3.00
N VAL A 31 -5.94 -9.40 -3.66
CA VAL A 31 -5.44 -8.19 -3.00
C VAL A 31 -6.52 -7.11 -2.96
N THR A 32 -6.72 -6.56 -1.76
CA THR A 32 -7.60 -5.41 -1.50
C THR A 32 -6.78 -4.19 -1.15
N ILE A 33 -7.20 -3.01 -1.60
CA ILE A 33 -6.48 -1.75 -1.41
C ILE A 33 -7.43 -0.64 -0.96
N ALA A 34 -7.13 -0.05 0.20
CA ALA A 34 -7.73 1.19 0.66
C ALA A 34 -6.69 2.32 0.68
N LEU A 35 -7.14 3.52 0.31
CA LEU A 35 -6.35 4.76 0.40
C LEU A 35 -6.84 5.50 1.64
N ILE A 36 -6.00 5.57 2.66
CA ILE A 36 -6.37 6.21 3.92
C ILE A 36 -6.11 7.70 3.82
N PRO A 37 -7.12 8.58 4.00
CA PRO A 37 -6.94 10.01 3.89
C PRO A 37 -5.97 10.56 4.95
N GLN A 38 -5.24 11.60 4.58
CA GLN A 38 -4.38 12.36 5.49
C GLN A 38 -5.21 12.98 6.62
N GLN A 39 -4.72 12.81 7.85
CA GLN A 39 -5.39 13.31 9.06
C GLN A 39 -4.72 14.57 9.65
N SER A 40 -3.59 15.00 9.10
CA SER A 40 -2.93 16.25 9.45
C SER A 40 -3.90 17.43 9.36
N GLN A 41 -3.98 18.22 10.44
CA GLN A 41 -4.78 19.45 10.48
C GLN A 41 -4.06 20.64 9.85
N GLN A 42 -2.77 20.48 9.50
CA GLN A 42 -1.95 21.53 8.90
C GLN A 42 -1.75 21.23 7.42
N PHE A 43 -2.02 22.21 6.57
CA PHE A 43 -1.76 22.10 5.15
C PHE A 43 -0.25 22.15 4.89
N ASN A 44 0.27 21.12 4.24
CA ASN A 44 1.61 21.08 3.69
C ASN A 44 1.53 20.60 2.24
N TYR A 45 2.04 21.40 1.30
CA TYR A 45 2.00 21.07 -0.12
C TYR A 45 2.79 19.79 -0.46
N ASP A 46 3.84 19.52 0.31
CA ASP A 46 4.69 18.34 0.14
C ASP A 46 4.11 17.08 0.81
N GLN A 47 2.96 17.21 1.50
CA GLN A 47 2.19 16.09 2.03
C GLN A 47 1.05 15.73 1.08
N SER A 48 0.93 14.45 0.79
CA SER A 48 -0.23 13.92 0.06
C SER A 48 -1.51 14.07 0.88
N GLN A 49 -2.64 14.18 0.18
CA GLN A 49 -3.97 14.03 0.80
C GLN A 49 -4.26 12.57 1.22
N ILE A 50 -3.37 11.63 0.88
CA ILE A 50 -3.38 10.26 1.36
C ILE A 50 -2.27 10.12 2.40
N ASP A 51 -2.61 9.56 3.56
CA ASP A 51 -1.63 9.21 4.59
C ASP A 51 -0.85 7.96 4.18
N HIS A 52 -1.56 6.89 3.89
CA HIS A 52 -0.97 5.59 3.54
C HIS A 52 -1.93 4.73 2.72
N LEU A 53 -1.38 3.64 2.18
CA LEU A 53 -2.14 2.52 1.62
C LEU A 53 -2.35 1.47 2.70
N GLU A 54 -3.58 0.99 2.83
CA GLU A 54 -3.85 -0.29 3.49
C GLU A 54 -4.00 -1.37 2.42
N ILE A 55 -3.20 -2.42 2.56
CA ILE A 55 -3.18 -3.58 1.67
C ILE A 55 -3.66 -4.78 2.47
N GLY A 56 -4.69 -5.48 2.00
CA GLY A 56 -5.19 -6.70 2.62
C GLY A 56 -5.18 -7.86 1.64
N TYR A 57 -4.72 -9.04 2.05
CA TYR A 57 -4.75 -10.25 1.24
C TYR A 57 -4.78 -11.52 2.10
N PRO A 58 -5.26 -12.67 1.60
CA PRO A 58 -5.27 -13.92 2.36
C PRO A 58 -3.85 -14.44 2.59
N SER A 59 -3.58 -15.08 3.73
CA SER A 59 -2.24 -15.65 3.99
C SER A 59 -1.82 -16.70 2.93
N SER A 60 -2.81 -17.29 2.26
CA SER A 60 -2.64 -18.22 1.12
C SER A 60 -2.32 -17.56 -0.22
N LEU A 61 -2.17 -16.22 -0.29
CA LEU A 61 -1.75 -15.53 -1.51
C LEU A 61 -0.46 -16.16 -2.04
N SER A 62 -0.44 -16.46 -3.34
CA SER A 62 0.65 -17.19 -3.97
C SER A 62 1.97 -16.42 -3.89
N SER A 63 3.11 -17.12 -3.86
CA SER A 63 4.42 -16.47 -3.86
C SER A 63 4.64 -15.59 -5.09
N LEU A 64 4.08 -15.96 -6.24
CA LEU A 64 4.16 -15.17 -7.47
C LEU A 64 3.43 -13.83 -7.33
N GLU A 65 2.22 -13.84 -6.76
CA GLU A 65 1.46 -12.61 -6.56
C GLU A 65 2.03 -11.74 -5.44
N LYS A 66 2.57 -12.35 -4.38
CA LYS A 66 3.35 -11.64 -3.36
C LYS A 66 4.57 -10.95 -3.98
N GLN A 67 5.30 -11.62 -4.87
CA GLN A 67 6.43 -11.00 -5.56
C GLN A 67 5.96 -9.84 -6.46
N ARG A 68 4.90 -10.03 -7.24
CA ARG A 68 4.34 -8.98 -8.10
C ARG A 68 3.91 -7.75 -7.30
N LEU A 69 3.33 -7.94 -6.13
CA LEU A 69 2.99 -6.86 -5.20
C LEU A 69 4.23 -6.07 -4.80
N LEU A 70 5.30 -6.75 -4.39
CA LEU A 70 6.57 -6.13 -4.02
C LEU A 70 7.22 -5.40 -5.20
N ASP A 71 7.26 -6.03 -6.38
CA ASP A 71 7.83 -5.43 -7.59
C ASP A 71 7.15 -4.11 -7.96
N ILE A 72 5.81 -4.04 -7.81
CA ILE A 72 5.06 -2.80 -8.02
C ILE A 72 5.44 -1.75 -6.97
N LEU A 73 5.44 -2.10 -5.68
CA LEU A 73 5.81 -1.15 -4.61
C LEU A 73 7.24 -0.59 -4.80
N ASP A 74 8.18 -1.46 -5.14
CA ASP A 74 9.59 -1.13 -5.32
C ASP A 74 9.83 -0.25 -6.54
N TYR A 75 9.07 -0.45 -7.62
CA TYR A 75 9.12 0.42 -8.80
C TYR A 75 8.79 1.89 -8.45
N TYR A 76 7.69 2.12 -7.71
CA TYR A 76 7.35 3.49 -7.26
C TYR A 76 8.36 4.01 -6.24
N ALA A 77 8.95 3.14 -5.43
CA ALA A 77 9.99 3.51 -4.48
C ALA A 77 11.26 4.04 -5.18
N GLN A 78 11.66 3.38 -6.27
CA GLN A 78 12.81 3.75 -7.08
C GLN A 78 12.63 5.11 -7.76
N ILE A 79 11.42 5.42 -8.22
CA ILE A 79 11.13 6.66 -8.96
C ILE A 79 10.92 7.85 -8.02
N HIS A 80 10.25 7.63 -6.88
CA HIS A 80 9.83 8.70 -5.99
C HIS A 80 10.64 8.75 -4.71
N SER A 81 10.45 7.78 -3.82
CA SER A 81 11.11 7.69 -2.52
C SER A 81 10.83 6.33 -1.88
N PRO A 82 11.74 5.81 -1.04
CA PRO A 82 11.48 4.60 -0.26
C PRO A 82 10.19 4.69 0.57
N TYR A 83 9.51 3.56 0.71
CA TYR A 83 8.34 3.43 1.59
C TYR A 83 8.70 2.73 2.90
N THR A 84 7.87 2.95 3.92
CA THR A 84 7.85 2.12 5.12
C THR A 84 6.71 1.11 5.04
N ARG A 85 6.89 -0.03 5.72
CA ARG A 85 5.96 -1.15 5.71
C ARG A 85 5.75 -1.66 7.13
N GLU A 86 4.49 -1.70 7.54
CA GLU A 86 4.06 -2.27 8.82
C GLU A 86 3.11 -3.44 8.52
N VAL A 87 3.43 -4.65 8.98
CA VAL A 87 2.66 -5.88 8.70
C VAL A 87 1.91 -6.33 9.95
N GLN A 88 0.63 -6.64 9.79
CA GLN A 88 -0.22 -7.22 10.82
C GLN A 88 -0.82 -8.53 10.29
N GLU A 89 -0.53 -9.63 10.98
CA GLU A 89 -1.10 -10.93 10.67
C GLU A 89 -2.29 -11.19 11.59
N SER A 90 -3.45 -11.47 11.00
CA SER A 90 -4.62 -11.91 11.74
C SER A 90 -4.67 -13.44 11.75
N VAL A 91 -4.47 -14.02 12.94
CA VAL A 91 -4.65 -15.47 13.16
C VAL A 91 -6.14 -15.72 13.45
N PRO A 92 -6.81 -16.64 12.73
CA PRO A 92 -8.19 -16.96 13.04
C PRO A 92 -8.29 -17.57 14.45
N SER A 93 -9.25 -17.09 15.23
CA SER A 93 -9.62 -17.65 16.55
C SER A 93 -10.17 -19.06 16.44
#